data_AF-A0AA88EFD7-F1
#
_entry.id   AF-A0AA88EFD7-F1
#
_cell.length_a   1.000
_cell.length_b   1.000
_cell.length_c   1.000
_cell.angle_alpha   90.00
_cell.angle_beta   90.00
_cell.angle_gamma   90.00
#
_symmetry.space_group_name_H-M   'P 1'
#
loop_
_entity.id
_entity.type
_entity.pdbx_description
1 polymer ?
#
loop_
_entity_poly.entity_id
_entity_poly.type
_entity_poly.pdbx_seq_one_letter_code
_entity_poly.pdbx_strand_id
1 'polypeptide(L)'
;MPVDSQECKLYIFDEVQGGQLLVAFGRVWWESLPTDTVHGIPLGEGNVRVAMRPLAYYAHSSMRQGNQIEVPIPYTIMGFDMPVFLSFEDIYEFINLQEISANCILVYMRYLEELCRINGQAEKFVFVSPSLISPVRTDTEDAGRRERADNLLSFLRDAPKERLYLVPHNRGRHWVLGVIDPWEDLVLYFDPLREKKRDDFTELMNMALADWKITTGEGIRRRRDCKTKFSNRPCPLQEGSVECGYFILGFMRDIVLNGIDALESKQFYTSEDLDLIRGEWSAH
;
A
#
# COMPACT_ATOMS: atom_id res chain seq x y z
N MET A 1 11.59 36.37 1.09
CA MET A 1 12.60 35.73 1.95
C MET A 1 11.96 35.52 3.31
N PRO A 2 11.93 34.31 3.88
CA PRO A 2 11.34 34.08 5.20
C PRO A 2 12.12 34.86 6.26
N VAL A 3 11.40 35.50 7.18
CA VAL A 3 11.89 36.60 8.03
C VAL A 3 12.61 36.12 9.29
N ASP A 4 12.42 34.88 9.74
CA ASP A 4 13.14 34.31 10.87
C ASP A 4 13.50 32.84 10.59
N SER A 5 14.80 32.56 10.47
CA SER A 5 15.33 31.20 10.43
C SER A 5 16.18 30.96 11.66
N GLN A 6 15.84 29.97 12.47
CA GLN A 6 16.69 29.51 13.57
C GLN A 6 17.44 28.25 13.16
N GLU A 7 18.74 28.22 13.45
CA GLU A 7 19.53 27.01 13.30
C GLU A 7 19.15 26.05 14.44
N CYS A 8 18.50 24.95 14.09
CA CYS A 8 18.16 23.90 15.03
C CYS A 8 19.15 22.75 14.90
N LYS A 9 19.59 22.28 16.06
CA LYS A 9 20.54 21.19 16.21
C LYS A 9 19.87 20.15 17.09
N LEU A 10 19.62 18.97 16.53
CA LEU A 10 19.10 17.85 17.29
C LEU A 10 20.28 17.11 17.90
N TYR A 11 20.29 17.07 19.22
CA TYR A 11 21.26 16.33 20.00
C TYR A 11 20.58 15.14 20.66
N ILE A 12 21.26 14.01 20.67
CA ILE A 12 20.84 12.84 21.45
C ILE A 12 21.94 12.54 22.45
N PHE A 13 21.51 12.18 23.66
CA PHE A 13 22.43 11.81 24.72
C PHE A 13 22.89 10.37 24.50
N ASP A 14 24.18 10.20 24.25
CA ASP A 14 24.83 8.91 24.17
C ASP A 14 25.09 8.41 25.60
N GLU A 15 24.25 7.49 26.07
CA GLU A 15 24.38 6.86 27.39
C GLU A 15 25.63 5.98 27.50
N VAL A 16 26.19 5.53 26.38
CA VAL A 16 27.37 4.64 26.33
C VAL A 16 28.67 5.43 26.42
N GLN A 17 28.74 6.58 25.73
CA GLN A 17 29.94 7.42 25.71
C GLN A 17 29.86 8.64 26.63
N GLY A 18 28.69 8.90 27.23
CA GLY A 18 28.48 10.00 28.19
C GLY A 18 28.60 11.38 27.54
N GLY A 19 27.91 11.61 26.42
CA GLY A 19 28.02 12.87 25.67
C GLY A 19 26.81 13.18 24.80
N GLN A 20 26.71 14.43 24.34
CA GLN A 20 25.68 14.85 23.38
C GLN A 20 26.22 14.70 21.95
N LEU A 21 25.57 13.86 21.15
CA LEU A 21 25.90 13.69 19.74
C LEU A 21 24.98 14.58 18.89
N LEU A 22 25.56 15.44 18.04
CA LEU A 22 24.82 16.20 17.04
C LEU A 22 24.43 15.27 15.89
N VAL A 23 23.13 15.01 15.73
CA VAL A 23 22.64 13.96 14.79
C VAL A 23 21.90 14.53 13.60
N ALA A 24 21.39 15.75 13.74
CA ALA A 24 20.86 16.52 12.63
C ALA A 24 21.07 18.01 12.91
N PHE A 25 21.33 18.77 11.85
CA PHE A 25 21.27 20.23 11.91
C PHE A 25 20.47 20.72 10.70
N GLY A 26 19.68 21.76 10.90
CA GLY A 26 18.84 22.33 9.88
C GLY A 26 18.42 23.74 10.23
N ARG A 27 17.79 24.44 9.30
CA ARG A 27 17.13 25.72 9.57
C ARG A 27 15.64 25.46 9.72
N VAL A 28 15.09 25.87 10.85
CA VAL A 28 13.64 25.93 11.05
C VAL A 28 13.19 27.29 10.54
N TRP A 29 12.19 27.26 9.67
CA TRP A 29 11.49 28.45 9.18
C TRP A 29 10.15 28.47 9.88
N TRP A 30 9.82 29.59 10.52
CA TRP A 30 8.47 29.80 11.02
C TRP A 30 7.64 30.35 9.86
N GLU A 31 6.85 29.50 9.23
CA GLU A 31 5.88 29.92 8.22
C GLU A 31 4.50 29.93 8.85
N SER A 32 3.94 31.12 9.06
CA SER A 32 2.55 31.30 9.48
C SER A 32 1.62 31.19 8.25
N LEU A 33 1.66 30.05 7.57
CA LEU A 33 0.75 29.77 6.46
C LEU A 33 -0.37 28.82 6.94
N PRO A 34 -1.65 29.10 6.60
CA PRO A 34 -2.72 28.15 6.84
C PRO A 34 -2.49 26.91 5.98
N THR A 35 -2.48 25.75 6.62
CA THR A 35 -2.49 24.41 6.01
C THR A 35 -1.37 24.14 5.01
N ASP A 36 -0.20 23.75 5.53
CA ASP A 36 0.83 23.09 4.74
C ASP A 36 0.26 21.85 4.05
N THR A 37 0.07 21.94 2.73
CA THR A 37 -0.26 20.80 1.90
C THR A 37 1.01 20.13 1.39
N VAL A 38 1.09 18.80 1.40
CA VAL A 38 2.11 18.04 0.64
C VAL A 38 1.43 17.47 -0.59
N HIS A 39 1.92 17.79 -1.79
CA HIS A 39 1.28 17.43 -3.06
C HIS A 39 -0.21 17.85 -3.17
N GLY A 40 -0.62 18.93 -2.48
CA GLY A 40 -2.00 19.43 -2.49
C GLY A 40 -2.92 18.85 -1.40
N ILE A 41 -2.39 18.01 -0.51
CA ILE A 41 -3.17 17.33 0.54
C ILE A 41 -2.94 17.99 1.91
N PRO A 42 -3.98 18.46 2.62
CA PRO A 42 -3.86 19.02 3.96
C PRO A 42 -3.42 17.95 4.98
N LEU A 43 -2.47 18.29 5.85
CA LEU A 43 -2.01 17.42 6.93
C LEU A 43 -3.10 17.29 8.02
N GLY A 44 -3.50 16.05 8.36
CA GLY A 44 -4.39 15.77 9.49
C GLY A 44 -3.72 15.95 10.86
N GLU A 45 -4.52 16.19 11.90
CA GLU A 45 -4.04 16.25 13.30
C GLU A 45 -3.45 14.90 13.72
N GLY A 46 -2.11 14.80 13.76
CA GLY A 46 -1.39 13.60 14.22
C GLY A 46 -0.25 13.12 13.30
N ASN A 47 -0.12 13.67 12.09
CA ASN A 47 0.95 13.26 11.18
C ASN A 47 2.27 14.01 11.49
N VAL A 48 3.36 13.27 11.76
CA VAL A 48 4.70 13.84 11.96
C VAL A 48 5.51 13.63 10.68
N ARG A 49 6.08 14.72 10.12
CA ARG A 49 6.99 14.64 8.96
C ARG A 49 8.27 13.91 9.35
N VAL A 50 8.59 12.83 8.66
CA VAL A 50 9.92 12.22 8.75
C VAL A 50 10.50 12.11 7.34
N ALA A 51 11.42 13.01 6.99
CA ALA A 51 12.21 12.79 5.77
C ALA A 51 12.97 11.44 5.90
N MET A 52 13.25 10.78 4.77
CA MET A 52 13.92 9.47 4.74
C MET A 52 15.18 9.40 5.62
N ARG A 53 15.94 10.50 5.72
CA ARG A 53 17.14 10.59 6.57
C ARG A 53 16.82 10.54 8.08
N PRO A 54 15.95 11.40 8.63
CA PRO A 54 15.44 11.24 9.99
C PRO A 54 14.83 9.86 10.31
N LEU A 55 14.14 9.23 9.36
CA LEU A 55 13.53 7.91 9.56
C LEU A 55 14.60 6.82 9.66
N ALA A 56 15.58 6.85 8.77
CA ALA A 56 16.76 5.98 8.84
C ALA A 56 17.48 6.13 10.18
N TYR A 57 17.64 7.37 10.64
CA TYR A 57 18.31 7.65 11.89
C TYR A 57 17.56 7.05 13.09
N TYR A 58 16.25 7.32 13.20
CA TYR A 58 15.41 6.77 14.27
C TYR A 58 15.45 5.23 14.30
N ALA A 59 15.35 4.61 13.13
CA ALA A 59 15.48 3.16 13.00
C ALA A 59 16.82 2.66 13.56
N HIS A 60 17.92 3.29 13.15
CA HIS A 60 19.26 2.93 13.61
C HIS A 60 19.49 3.18 15.11
N SER A 61 18.95 4.25 15.68
CA SER A 61 19.18 4.61 17.08
C SER A 61 18.28 3.87 18.06
N SER A 62 17.01 3.66 17.70
CA SER A 62 15.95 3.32 18.65
C SER A 62 15.29 1.97 18.37
N MET A 63 15.15 1.56 17.11
CA MET A 63 14.44 0.31 16.75
C MET A 63 15.32 -0.93 16.88
N ARG A 64 16.65 -0.79 16.78
CA ARG A 64 17.59 -1.90 17.03
C ARG A 64 17.54 -2.48 18.45
N GLN A 65 16.90 -1.77 19.38
CA GLN A 65 16.67 -2.22 20.76
C GLN A 65 15.34 -2.98 20.91
N GLY A 66 14.66 -3.30 19.81
CA GLY A 66 13.38 -4.01 19.80
C GLY A 66 12.14 -3.10 19.73
N ASN A 67 12.33 -1.78 19.65
CA ASN A 67 11.21 -0.86 19.47
C ASN A 67 10.66 -0.95 18.03
N GLN A 68 9.34 -0.85 17.91
CA GLN A 68 8.62 -0.84 16.64
C GLN A 68 7.80 0.45 16.52
N ILE A 69 7.52 0.87 15.28
CA ILE A 69 6.60 1.98 15.03
C ILE A 69 5.21 1.38 14.86
N GLU A 70 4.30 1.71 15.78
CA GLU A 70 2.90 1.36 15.66
C GLU A 70 2.20 2.32 14.69
N VAL A 71 1.54 1.77 13.68
CA VAL A 71 0.79 2.52 12.67
C VAL A 71 -0.67 2.06 12.69
N PRO A 72 -1.63 2.94 13.02
CA PRO A 72 -3.04 2.58 13.01
C PRO A 72 -3.53 2.37 11.57
N ILE A 73 -4.11 1.22 11.26
CA ILE A 73 -4.68 0.93 9.94
C ILE A 73 -6.21 1.10 9.97
N PRO A 74 -6.81 1.84 9.03
CA PRO A 74 -8.25 1.97 8.93
C PRO A 74 -9.00 0.62 8.84
N TYR A 75 -10.14 0.51 9.54
CA TYR A 75 -11.06 -0.63 9.45
C TYR A 75 -11.44 -0.94 7.99
N THR A 76 -11.57 0.10 7.15
CA THR A 76 -11.91 -0.02 5.72
C THR A 76 -10.89 -0.82 4.90
N ILE A 77 -9.67 -1.00 5.41
CA ILE A 77 -8.59 -1.75 4.74
C ILE A 77 -8.50 -3.20 5.25
N MET A 78 -8.69 -3.40 6.56
CA MET A 78 -8.48 -4.69 7.24
C MET A 78 -9.77 -5.46 7.53
N GLY A 79 -10.91 -4.78 7.64
CA GLY A 79 -12.16 -5.35 8.15
C GLY A 79 -12.18 -5.57 9.67
N PHE A 80 -11.13 -5.11 10.39
CA PHE A 80 -11.03 -5.12 11.85
C PHE A 80 -10.03 -4.05 12.34
N ASP A 81 -10.15 -3.67 13.62
CA ASP A 81 -9.30 -2.65 14.24
C ASP A 81 -8.01 -3.29 14.80
N MET A 82 -6.94 -3.25 14.02
CA MET A 82 -5.60 -3.66 14.46
C MET A 82 -4.55 -2.75 13.83
N PRO A 83 -3.60 -2.21 14.63
CA PRO A 83 -2.45 -1.52 14.08
C PRO A 83 -1.49 -2.50 13.42
N VAL A 84 -0.60 -1.97 12.59
CA VAL A 84 0.60 -2.69 12.12
C VAL A 84 1.83 -2.14 12.82
N PHE A 85 2.82 -2.99 13.01
CA PHE A 85 4.08 -2.62 13.66
C PHE A 85 5.21 -2.69 12.65
N LEU A 86 5.80 -1.54 12.32
CA LEU A 86 6.99 -1.49 11.49
C LEU A 86 8.22 -1.82 12.34
N SER A 87 8.98 -2.79 11.87
CA SER A 87 10.26 -3.22 12.44
C SER A 87 11.43 -2.38 11.90
N PHE A 88 12.60 -2.54 12.51
CA PHE A 88 13.83 -1.94 11.97
C PHE A 88 14.08 -2.41 10.54
N GLU A 89 13.84 -3.68 10.27
CA GLU A 89 13.99 -4.32 8.96
C GLU A 89 13.06 -3.69 7.94
N ASP A 90 11.79 -3.46 8.26
CA ASP A 90 10.83 -2.79 7.37
C ASP A 90 11.34 -1.42 6.92
N ILE A 91 11.83 -0.61 7.87
CA ILE A 91 12.38 0.71 7.57
C ILE A 91 13.67 0.59 6.76
N TYR A 92 14.58 -0.30 7.18
CA TYR A 92 15.89 -0.46 6.56
C TYR A 92 15.75 -0.95 5.11
N GLU A 93 14.93 -1.95 4.86
CA GLU A 93 14.68 -2.51 3.53
C GLU A 93 14.04 -1.45 2.62
N PHE A 94 13.06 -0.71 3.12
CA PHE A 94 12.40 0.36 2.37
C PHE A 94 13.37 1.50 2.01
N ILE A 95 14.27 1.87 2.93
CA ILE A 95 15.27 2.93 2.73
C ILE A 95 16.43 2.48 1.81
N ASN A 96 16.62 1.18 1.62
CA ASN A 96 17.69 0.65 0.76
C ASN A 96 17.17 0.03 -0.55
N LEU A 97 15.92 0.31 -0.94
CA LEU A 97 15.30 -0.24 -2.16
C LEU A 97 15.39 -1.78 -2.21
N GLN A 98 15.15 -2.43 -1.07
CA GLN A 98 15.08 -3.88 -0.96
C GLN A 98 13.63 -4.37 -1.03
N GLU A 99 13.43 -5.69 -1.06
CA GLU A 99 12.10 -6.30 -0.98
C GLU A 99 11.34 -5.76 0.22
N ILE A 100 10.12 -5.28 0.01
CA ILE A 100 9.31 -4.70 1.07
C ILE A 100 8.25 -5.68 1.58
N SER A 101 7.97 -5.58 2.87
CA SER A 101 6.98 -6.41 3.55
C SER A 101 5.55 -5.97 3.27
N ALA A 102 4.59 -6.80 3.70
CA ALA A 102 3.17 -6.47 3.68
C ALA A 102 2.84 -5.24 4.55
N ASN A 103 3.61 -5.00 5.63
CA ASN A 103 3.42 -3.82 6.49
C ASN A 103 3.71 -2.54 5.71
N CYS A 104 4.78 -2.52 4.91
CA CYS A 104 5.09 -1.37 4.06
C CYS A 104 3.97 -1.11 3.03
N ILE A 105 3.40 -2.15 2.43
CA ILE A 105 2.24 -2.03 1.53
C ILE A 105 1.03 -1.43 2.27
N LEU A 106 0.74 -1.91 3.48
CA LEU A 106 -0.39 -1.44 4.30
C LEU A 106 -0.28 0.03 4.73
N VAL A 107 0.91 0.48 5.12
CA VAL A 107 1.16 1.89 5.43
C VAL A 107 0.87 2.78 4.23
N TYR A 108 1.27 2.35 3.02
CA TYR A 108 0.97 3.10 1.81
C TYR A 108 -0.52 3.06 1.44
N MET A 109 -1.19 1.93 1.63
CA MET A 109 -2.65 1.82 1.42
C MET A 109 -3.41 2.77 2.34
N ARG A 110 -2.99 2.91 3.61
CA ARG A 110 -3.54 3.92 4.55
C ARG A 110 -3.37 5.34 4.01
N TYR A 111 -2.19 5.68 3.50
CA TYR A 111 -1.97 6.98 2.85
C TYR A 111 -2.91 7.20 1.66
N LEU A 112 -3.03 6.22 0.76
CA LEU A 112 -3.88 6.32 -0.42
C LEU A 112 -5.38 6.38 -0.08
N GLU A 113 -5.82 5.70 0.98
CA GLU A 113 -7.20 5.80 1.49
C GLU A 113 -7.50 7.22 1.97
N GLU A 114 -6.60 7.80 2.76
CA GLU A 114 -6.72 9.18 3.22
C GLU A 114 -6.74 10.18 2.05
N LEU A 115 -5.87 9.96 1.06
CA LEU A 115 -5.86 10.72 -0.18
C LEU A 115 -7.20 10.61 -0.94
N CYS A 116 -7.76 9.40 -1.05
CA CYS A 116 -9.07 9.20 -1.66
C CYS A 116 -10.16 9.97 -0.89
N ARG A 117 -10.13 9.93 0.44
CA ARG A 117 -11.08 10.66 1.29
C ARG A 117 -11.02 12.17 1.07
N ILE A 118 -9.82 12.74 1.06
CA ILE A 118 -9.59 14.17 0.85
C ILE A 118 -10.04 14.60 -0.56
N ASN A 119 -9.85 13.73 -1.56
CA ASN A 119 -10.26 14.00 -2.95
C ASN A 119 -11.73 13.69 -3.24
N GLY A 120 -12.54 13.29 -2.25
CA GLY A 120 -13.94 12.91 -2.46
C GLY A 120 -14.13 11.61 -3.26
N GLN A 121 -13.11 10.74 -3.25
CA GLN A 121 -13.05 9.45 -3.94
C GLN A 121 -13.14 8.24 -2.98
N ALA A 122 -13.44 8.45 -1.69
CA ALA A 122 -13.52 7.38 -0.68
C ALA A 122 -14.45 6.22 -1.08
N GLU A 123 -15.50 6.50 -1.86
CA GLU A 123 -16.43 5.47 -2.31
C GLU A 123 -16.00 4.76 -3.61
N LYS A 124 -14.97 5.27 -4.31
CA LYS A 124 -14.54 4.74 -5.61
C LYS A 124 -13.52 3.62 -5.47
N PHE A 125 -12.60 3.73 -4.53
CA PHE A 125 -11.50 2.79 -4.35
C PHE A 125 -11.53 2.17 -2.96
N VAL A 126 -11.46 0.84 -2.90
CA VAL A 126 -11.30 0.08 -1.67
C VAL A 126 -9.99 -0.68 -1.74
N PHE A 127 -9.19 -0.58 -0.68
CA PHE A 127 -7.93 -1.30 -0.57
C PHE A 127 -8.14 -2.52 0.31
N VAL A 128 -7.81 -3.72 -0.17
CA VAL A 128 -7.96 -4.97 0.59
C VAL A 128 -6.59 -5.42 1.07
N SER A 129 -6.44 -5.58 2.39
CA SER A 129 -5.16 -5.94 2.99
C SER A 129 -4.52 -7.20 2.36
N PRO A 130 -3.21 -7.17 2.04
CA PRO A 130 -2.50 -8.34 1.57
C PRO A 130 -2.47 -9.48 2.60
N SER A 131 -2.57 -9.19 3.90
CA SER A 131 -2.59 -10.21 4.96
C SER A 131 -3.85 -11.07 4.95
N LEU A 132 -4.92 -10.61 4.29
CA LEU A 132 -6.21 -11.32 4.22
C LEU A 132 -6.31 -12.22 3.00
N ILE A 133 -5.48 -11.99 1.99
CA ILE A 133 -5.62 -12.57 0.66
C ILE A 133 -4.36 -13.26 0.15
N SER A 134 -3.18 -12.93 0.68
CA SER A 134 -1.92 -13.59 0.30
C SER A 134 -1.74 -14.88 1.10
N PRO A 135 -1.21 -15.95 0.48
CA PRO A 135 -0.93 -17.19 1.19
C PRO A 135 0.15 -16.98 2.26
N VAL A 136 -0.04 -17.60 3.42
CA VAL A 136 0.99 -17.70 4.46
C VAL A 136 1.65 -19.08 4.36
N ARG A 137 2.91 -19.23 4.83
CA ARG A 137 3.66 -20.51 4.74
C ARG A 137 2.95 -21.72 5.35
N THR A 138 1.97 -21.49 6.22
CA THR A 138 1.18 -22.50 6.92
C THR A 138 -0.15 -22.84 6.23
N ASP A 139 -0.49 -22.16 5.13
CA ASP A 139 -1.74 -22.41 4.41
C ASP A 139 -1.72 -23.83 3.84
N THR A 140 -2.70 -24.64 4.24
CA THR A 140 -3.06 -25.81 3.43
C THR A 140 -3.77 -25.30 2.17
N GLU A 141 -3.44 -25.88 1.00
CA GLU A 141 -3.81 -25.31 -0.31
C GLU A 141 -5.32 -25.01 -0.42
N ASP A 142 -6.19 -25.87 0.12
CA ASP A 142 -7.64 -25.70 -0.02
C ASP A 142 -8.28 -24.90 1.13
N ALA A 143 -7.96 -25.20 2.40
CA ALA A 143 -8.62 -24.54 3.53
C ALA A 143 -8.15 -23.08 3.70
N GLY A 144 -6.85 -22.81 3.53
CA GLY A 144 -6.32 -21.44 3.59
C GLY A 144 -6.86 -20.58 2.46
N ARG A 145 -6.98 -21.13 1.25
CA ARG A 145 -7.57 -20.40 0.11
C ARG A 145 -9.04 -20.07 0.32
N ARG A 146 -9.81 -20.97 0.93
CA ARG A 146 -11.23 -20.74 1.26
C ARG A 146 -11.38 -19.58 2.26
N GLU A 147 -10.62 -19.60 3.35
CA GLU A 147 -10.64 -18.52 4.35
C GLU A 147 -10.29 -17.16 3.71
N ARG A 148 -9.25 -17.12 2.88
CA ARG A 148 -8.85 -15.90 2.17
C ARG A 148 -9.92 -15.42 1.16
N ALA A 149 -10.63 -16.34 0.51
CA ALA A 149 -11.77 -16.01 -0.34
C ALA A 149 -12.97 -15.47 0.47
N ASP A 150 -13.24 -16.02 1.66
CA ASP A 150 -14.27 -15.52 2.58
C ASP A 150 -13.94 -14.12 3.10
N ASN A 151 -12.67 -13.87 3.43
CA ASN A 151 -12.19 -12.54 3.78
C ASN A 151 -12.46 -11.55 2.65
N LEU A 152 -12.08 -11.87 1.41
CA LEU A 152 -12.37 -11.00 0.26
C LEU A 152 -13.87 -10.79 0.04
N LEU A 153 -14.68 -11.85 0.15
CA LEU A 153 -16.14 -11.77 0.02
C LEU A 153 -16.75 -10.77 1.02
N SER A 154 -16.21 -10.66 2.23
CA SER A 154 -16.69 -9.71 3.24
C SER A 154 -16.62 -8.25 2.77
N PHE A 155 -15.60 -7.89 1.98
CA PHE A 155 -15.47 -6.55 1.38
C PHE A 155 -16.41 -6.34 0.19
N LEU A 156 -16.72 -7.41 -0.54
CA LEU A 156 -17.52 -7.36 -1.76
C LEU A 156 -19.03 -7.33 -1.46
N ARG A 157 -19.49 -7.89 -0.35
CA ARG A 157 -20.92 -8.18 -0.07
C ARG A 157 -21.86 -7.01 -0.35
N ASP A 158 -21.46 -5.80 0.02
CA ASP A 158 -22.24 -4.57 -0.15
C ASP A 158 -21.59 -3.60 -1.15
N ALA A 159 -20.87 -4.12 -2.14
CA ALA A 159 -20.21 -3.33 -3.17
C ALA A 159 -21.23 -2.47 -3.95
N PRO A 160 -21.18 -1.13 -3.89
CA PRO A 160 -21.91 -0.30 -4.83
C PRO A 160 -21.33 -0.45 -6.24
N LYS A 161 -22.13 -0.05 -7.23
CA LYS A 161 -21.68 -0.01 -8.63
C LYS A 161 -20.49 0.92 -8.80
N GLU A 162 -19.63 0.61 -9.77
CA GLU A 162 -18.46 1.43 -10.16
C GLU A 162 -17.34 1.52 -9.11
N ARG A 163 -17.48 0.83 -7.97
CA ARG A 163 -16.43 0.72 -6.95
C ARG A 163 -15.41 -0.34 -7.35
N LEU A 164 -14.13 0.02 -7.24
CA LEU A 164 -13.00 -0.84 -7.57
C LEU A 164 -12.26 -1.27 -6.31
N TYR A 165 -11.90 -2.54 -6.26
CA TYR A 165 -11.17 -3.13 -5.13
C TYR A 165 -9.73 -3.43 -5.55
N LEU A 166 -8.78 -2.72 -4.94
CA LEU A 166 -7.35 -2.89 -5.15
C LEU A 166 -6.81 -3.91 -4.15
N VAL A 167 -6.27 -5.01 -4.68
CA VAL A 167 -5.92 -6.22 -3.93
C VAL A 167 -4.45 -6.58 -4.19
N PRO A 168 -3.49 -5.98 -3.46
CA PRO A 168 -2.09 -6.36 -3.54
C PRO A 168 -1.89 -7.77 -2.98
N HIS A 169 -1.27 -8.66 -3.76
CA HIS A 169 -1.11 -10.07 -3.41
C HIS A 169 0.35 -10.51 -3.51
N ASN A 170 0.84 -11.22 -2.49
CA ASN A 170 2.20 -11.74 -2.45
C ASN A 170 2.23 -13.24 -2.77
N ARG A 171 2.94 -13.62 -3.83
CA ARG A 171 3.05 -15.00 -4.33
C ARG A 171 4.28 -15.75 -3.83
N GLY A 172 4.74 -15.43 -2.63
CA GLY A 172 5.96 -16.02 -2.05
C GLY A 172 7.22 -15.28 -2.49
N ARG A 173 7.26 -13.97 -2.19
CA ARG A 173 8.30 -12.95 -2.51
C ARG A 173 8.12 -12.18 -3.81
N HIS A 174 6.99 -12.36 -4.50
CA HIS A 174 6.64 -11.56 -5.67
C HIS A 174 5.29 -10.87 -5.47
N TRP A 175 5.28 -9.55 -5.57
CA TRP A 175 4.08 -8.74 -5.41
C TRP A 175 3.39 -8.51 -6.75
N VAL A 176 2.08 -8.72 -6.77
CA VAL A 176 1.18 -8.43 -7.91
C VAL A 176 -0.02 -7.62 -7.42
N LEU A 177 -0.75 -6.97 -8.32
CA LEU A 177 -1.97 -6.22 -7.98
C LEU A 177 -3.16 -6.77 -8.77
N GLY A 178 -4.20 -7.15 -8.02
CA GLY A 178 -5.54 -7.32 -8.55
C GLY A 178 -6.35 -6.03 -8.48
N VAL A 179 -7.13 -5.73 -9.50
CA VAL A 179 -8.22 -4.74 -9.43
C VAL A 179 -9.52 -5.43 -9.80
N ILE A 180 -10.47 -5.46 -8.85
CA ILE A 180 -11.74 -6.17 -9.01
C ILE A 180 -12.86 -5.16 -9.25
N ASP A 181 -13.65 -5.43 -10.29
CA ASP A 181 -14.97 -4.86 -10.49
C ASP A 181 -16.01 -6.00 -10.42
N PRO A 182 -16.72 -6.17 -9.28
CA PRO A 182 -17.69 -7.25 -9.12
C PRO A 182 -18.92 -7.07 -10.03
N TRP A 183 -19.26 -5.81 -10.35
CA TRP A 183 -20.41 -5.47 -11.20
C TRP A 183 -20.13 -5.70 -12.68
N GLU A 184 -18.86 -5.71 -13.09
CA GLU A 184 -18.45 -6.14 -14.44
C GLU A 184 -17.96 -7.60 -14.49
N ASP A 185 -17.99 -8.33 -13.37
CA ASP A 185 -17.41 -9.69 -13.22
C ASP A 185 -15.95 -9.75 -13.73
N LEU A 186 -15.18 -8.71 -13.44
CA LEU A 186 -13.88 -8.46 -14.04
C LEU A 186 -12.79 -8.37 -12.97
N VAL A 187 -11.71 -9.10 -13.19
CA VAL A 187 -10.45 -8.98 -12.46
C VAL A 187 -9.37 -8.54 -13.43
N LEU A 188 -8.85 -7.35 -13.21
CA LEU A 188 -7.65 -6.85 -13.88
C LEU A 188 -6.43 -7.29 -13.08
N TYR A 189 -5.45 -7.87 -13.76
CA TYR A 189 -4.25 -8.40 -13.14
C TYR A 189 -3.03 -7.64 -13.66
N PHE A 190 -2.29 -7.04 -12.72
CA PHE A 190 -1.07 -6.29 -12.97
C PHE A 190 0.11 -7.00 -12.32
N ASP A 191 1.05 -7.44 -13.16
CA ASP A 191 2.27 -8.12 -12.73
C ASP A 191 3.48 -7.38 -13.31
N PRO A 192 4.32 -6.74 -12.46
CA PRO A 192 5.48 -6.00 -12.93
C PRO A 192 6.54 -6.89 -13.60
N LEU A 193 6.54 -8.21 -13.37
CA LEU A 193 7.40 -9.18 -14.07
C LEU A 193 6.72 -9.83 -15.28
N ARG A 194 5.41 -9.62 -15.46
CA ARG A 194 4.59 -10.21 -16.53
C ARG A 194 4.70 -11.74 -16.60
N GLU A 195 4.74 -12.40 -15.46
CA GLU A 195 4.79 -13.86 -15.39
C GLU A 195 3.43 -14.48 -15.78
N LYS A 196 3.48 -15.63 -16.47
CA LYS A 196 2.27 -16.28 -17.02
C LYS A 196 1.51 -17.20 -16.03
N LYS A 197 1.93 -17.29 -14.77
CA LYS A 197 1.46 -18.37 -13.88
C LYS A 197 0.00 -18.14 -13.44
N ARG A 198 -0.83 -19.19 -13.67
CA ARG A 198 -2.11 -19.35 -12.99
C ARG A 198 -1.82 -19.74 -11.56
N ASP A 199 -2.03 -18.78 -10.70
CA ASP A 199 -1.68 -18.77 -9.29
C ASP A 199 -2.93 -19.00 -8.43
N ASP A 200 -2.66 -19.35 -7.17
CA ASP A 200 -3.60 -19.37 -6.06
C ASP A 200 -4.56 -18.15 -6.04
N PHE A 201 -4.08 -16.98 -6.45
CA PHE A 201 -4.86 -15.75 -6.61
C PHE A 201 -6.05 -15.92 -7.55
N THR A 202 -5.86 -16.52 -8.73
CA THR A 202 -6.94 -16.71 -9.70
C THR A 202 -8.07 -17.58 -9.12
N GLU A 203 -7.72 -18.63 -8.39
CA GLU A 203 -8.69 -19.55 -7.79
C GLU A 203 -9.41 -18.91 -6.59
N LEU A 204 -8.68 -18.16 -5.76
CA LEU A 204 -9.25 -17.34 -4.69
C LEU A 204 -10.27 -16.34 -5.23
N MET A 205 -9.92 -15.61 -6.30
CA MET A 205 -10.78 -14.59 -6.91
C MET A 205 -12.06 -15.22 -7.48
N ASN A 206 -11.94 -16.36 -8.16
CA ASN A 206 -13.10 -17.09 -8.67
C ASN A 206 -14.02 -17.57 -7.54
N MET A 207 -13.48 -18.06 -6.41
CA MET A 207 -14.29 -18.45 -5.25
C MET A 207 -15.06 -17.26 -4.68
N ALA A 208 -14.36 -16.18 -4.35
CA ALA A 208 -14.98 -15.01 -3.72
C ALA A 208 -16.07 -14.40 -4.62
N LEU A 209 -15.82 -14.28 -5.94
CA LEU A 209 -16.78 -13.70 -6.87
C LEU A 209 -17.95 -14.64 -7.19
N ALA A 210 -17.73 -15.96 -7.20
CA ALA A 210 -18.83 -16.92 -7.31
C ALA A 210 -19.80 -16.79 -6.13
N ASP A 211 -19.28 -16.71 -4.91
CA ASP A 211 -20.10 -16.57 -3.71
C ASP A 211 -20.75 -15.19 -3.61
N TRP A 212 -20.05 -14.13 -4.05
CA TRP A 212 -20.64 -12.80 -4.15
C TRP A 212 -21.85 -12.81 -5.09
N LYS A 213 -21.75 -13.44 -6.27
CA LYS A 213 -22.85 -13.58 -7.23
C LYS A 213 -24.03 -14.36 -6.62
N ILE A 214 -23.77 -15.38 -5.82
CA ILE A 214 -24.82 -16.17 -5.15
C ILE A 214 -25.51 -15.33 -4.06
N THR A 215 -24.73 -14.67 -3.20
CA THR A 215 -25.24 -13.95 -2.02
C THR A 215 -25.99 -12.67 -2.39
N THR A 216 -25.61 -11.99 -3.47
CA THR A 216 -26.29 -10.77 -3.95
C THR A 216 -27.45 -11.04 -4.92
N GLY A 217 -27.63 -12.28 -5.38
CA GLY A 217 -28.62 -12.64 -6.40
C GLY A 217 -28.25 -12.24 -7.83
N GLU A 218 -27.09 -11.61 -8.05
CA GLU A 218 -26.57 -11.24 -9.38
C GLU A 218 -26.25 -12.49 -10.24
N GLY A 219 -25.94 -13.63 -9.61
CA GLY A 219 -25.76 -14.91 -10.30
C GLY A 219 -27.01 -15.43 -11.01
N ILE A 220 -28.21 -15.05 -10.56
CA ILE A 220 -29.49 -15.41 -11.21
C ILE A 220 -29.73 -14.54 -12.44
N ARG A 221 -29.33 -13.26 -12.39
CA ARG A 221 -29.45 -12.30 -13.50
C ARG A 221 -28.50 -12.66 -14.65
N ARG A 222 -27.28 -13.10 -14.33
CA ARG A 222 -26.25 -13.50 -15.30
C ARG A 222 -26.35 -14.98 -15.70
N ARG A 223 -27.51 -15.42 -16.22
CA ARG A 223 -27.66 -16.75 -16.85
C ARG A 223 -26.88 -16.80 -18.17
N ARG A 224 -25.54 -17.02 -18.14
CA ARG A 224 -24.76 -17.77 -19.15
C ARG A 224 -23.24 -17.85 -18.96
N ASP A 225 -22.61 -17.04 -18.10
CA ASP A 225 -21.17 -17.16 -17.83
C ASP A 225 -20.90 -17.25 -16.33
N CYS A 226 -20.52 -18.45 -15.87
CA CYS A 226 -20.20 -18.70 -14.46
C CYS A 226 -18.75 -18.30 -14.11
N LYS A 227 -17.92 -17.98 -15.11
CA LYS A 227 -16.50 -17.70 -14.92
C LYS A 227 -16.24 -16.21 -15.00
N THR A 228 -15.62 -15.69 -13.95
CA THR A 228 -15.14 -14.32 -13.88
C THR A 228 -14.13 -14.06 -15.01
N LYS A 229 -14.19 -12.88 -15.61
CA LYS A 229 -13.26 -12.45 -16.65
C LYS A 229 -11.96 -12.00 -16.00
N PHE A 230 -10.86 -12.65 -16.38
CA PHE A 230 -9.51 -12.21 -15.99
C PHE A 230 -8.85 -11.54 -17.18
N SER A 231 -8.26 -10.37 -16.94
CA SER A 231 -7.50 -9.64 -17.94
C SER A 231 -6.13 -9.26 -17.39
N ASN A 232 -5.08 -9.85 -17.94
CA ASN A 232 -3.72 -9.36 -17.72
C ASN A 232 -3.59 -8.00 -18.40
N ARG A 233 -3.22 -6.96 -17.65
CA ARG A 233 -3.14 -5.60 -18.15
C ARG A 233 -1.68 -5.19 -18.36
N PRO A 234 -1.38 -4.43 -19.43
CA PRO A 234 -0.11 -3.75 -19.56
C PRO A 234 0.14 -2.87 -18.33
N CYS A 235 1.37 -2.90 -17.82
CA CYS A 235 1.83 -2.07 -16.72
C CYS A 235 3.35 -1.83 -16.84
N PRO A 236 3.87 -0.85 -16.09
CA PRO A 236 5.31 -0.66 -15.94
C PRO A 236 6.05 -1.97 -15.65
N LEU A 237 7.04 -2.27 -16.48
CA LEU A 237 7.87 -3.46 -16.36
C LEU A 237 8.98 -3.22 -15.34
N GLN A 238 9.15 -4.17 -14.42
CA GLN A 238 10.31 -4.22 -13.53
C GLN A 238 11.42 -5.04 -14.20
N GLU A 239 12.65 -4.52 -14.17
CA GLU A 239 13.84 -5.21 -14.68
C GLU A 239 14.66 -5.90 -13.59
N GLY A 240 14.65 -5.35 -12.37
CA GLY A 240 15.34 -5.94 -11.22
C GLY A 240 14.54 -7.03 -10.52
N SER A 241 15.01 -7.47 -9.35
CA SER A 241 14.43 -8.60 -8.61
C SER A 241 13.69 -8.22 -7.33
N VAL A 242 13.79 -6.97 -6.86
CA VAL A 242 13.35 -6.57 -5.51
C VAL A 242 12.27 -5.48 -5.51
N GLU A 243 12.07 -4.83 -6.64
CA GLU A 243 11.26 -3.63 -6.77
C GLU A 243 9.74 -3.89 -6.85
N CYS A 244 9.30 -5.15 -6.96
CA CYS A 244 7.91 -5.51 -7.23
C CYS A 244 6.93 -4.84 -6.25
N GLY A 245 7.28 -4.76 -4.97
CA GLY A 245 6.47 -4.08 -3.97
C GLY A 245 6.31 -2.57 -4.24
N TYR A 246 7.38 -1.87 -4.61
CA TYR A 246 7.32 -0.44 -4.98
C TYR A 246 6.52 -0.23 -6.26
N PHE A 247 6.59 -1.16 -7.21
CA PHE A 247 5.75 -1.12 -8.41
C PHE A 247 4.27 -1.24 -8.04
N ILE A 248 3.91 -2.10 -7.07
CA ILE A 248 2.52 -2.19 -6.58
C ILE A 248 2.09 -0.89 -5.88
N LEU A 249 2.96 -0.26 -5.08
CA LEU A 249 2.69 1.06 -4.51
C LEU A 249 2.38 2.08 -5.61
N GLY A 250 3.27 2.16 -6.61
CA GLY A 250 3.09 3.04 -7.77
C GLY A 250 1.81 2.72 -8.55
N PHE A 251 1.49 1.45 -8.78
CA PHE A 251 0.27 1.06 -9.49
C PHE A 251 -0.98 1.56 -8.78
N MET A 252 -1.07 1.34 -7.46
CA MET A 252 -2.20 1.82 -6.67
C MET A 252 -2.28 3.35 -6.72
N ARG A 253 -1.14 4.05 -6.58
CA ARG A 253 -1.05 5.51 -6.67
C ARG A 253 -1.54 6.04 -8.02
N ASP A 254 -1.05 5.50 -9.12
CA ASP A 254 -1.40 5.95 -10.48
C ASP A 254 -2.87 5.65 -10.79
N ILE A 255 -3.42 4.51 -10.32
CA ILE A 255 -4.85 4.20 -10.43
C ILE A 255 -5.71 5.21 -9.68
N VAL A 256 -5.34 5.54 -8.44
CA VAL A 256 -6.07 6.51 -7.61
C VAL A 256 -6.08 7.90 -8.24
N LEU A 257 -4.92 8.36 -8.71
CA LEU A 257 -4.76 9.71 -9.24
C LEU A 257 -5.29 9.87 -10.66
N ASN A 258 -5.05 8.88 -11.52
CA ASN A 258 -5.21 9.02 -12.98
C ASN A 258 -6.14 7.97 -13.59
N GLY A 259 -6.64 7.01 -12.81
CA GLY A 259 -7.46 5.90 -13.28
C GLY A 259 -6.66 4.71 -13.80
N ILE A 260 -7.36 3.60 -14.06
CA ILE A 260 -6.76 2.31 -14.42
C ILE A 260 -5.86 2.39 -15.66
N ASP A 261 -6.28 3.14 -16.67
CA ASP A 261 -5.60 3.19 -17.97
C ASP A 261 -4.26 3.94 -17.93
N ALA A 262 -3.98 4.66 -16.83
CA ALA A 262 -2.70 5.34 -16.63
C ALA A 262 -1.51 4.37 -16.70
N LEU A 263 -1.71 3.14 -16.22
CA LEU A 263 -0.66 2.10 -16.21
C LEU A 263 -0.30 1.60 -17.61
N GLU A 264 -1.23 1.65 -18.57
CA GLU A 264 -0.95 1.17 -19.93
C GLU A 264 0.01 2.10 -20.68
N SER A 265 -0.02 3.39 -20.34
CA SER A 265 0.81 4.41 -20.98
C SER A 265 2.25 4.44 -20.45
N LYS A 266 2.50 3.82 -19.29
CA LYS A 266 3.78 3.90 -18.57
C LYS A 266 4.57 2.61 -18.74
N GLN A 267 5.74 2.70 -19.38
CA GLN A 267 6.54 1.51 -19.72
C GLN A 267 7.37 0.98 -18.54
N PHE A 268 7.89 1.85 -17.68
CA PHE A 268 8.69 1.54 -16.49
C PHE A 268 8.54 2.67 -15.47
N TYR A 269 8.87 2.41 -14.20
CA TYR A 269 9.08 3.46 -13.21
C TYR A 269 10.54 3.89 -13.22
N THR A 270 10.79 5.19 -13.28
CA THR A 270 12.12 5.77 -13.14
C THR A 270 12.57 5.78 -11.68
N SER A 271 13.86 6.02 -11.42
CA SER A 271 14.34 6.26 -10.07
C SER A 271 13.64 7.45 -9.40
N GLU A 272 13.29 8.48 -10.16
CA GLU A 272 12.54 9.64 -9.66
C GLU A 272 11.11 9.26 -9.24
N ASP A 273 10.43 8.41 -10.01
CA ASP A 273 9.11 7.88 -9.63
C ASP A 273 9.19 7.07 -8.33
N LEU A 274 10.20 6.21 -8.20
CA LEU A 274 10.40 5.38 -7.02
C LEU A 274 10.78 6.22 -5.80
N ASP A 275 11.62 7.25 -5.96
CA ASP A 275 11.97 8.17 -4.89
C ASP A 275 10.76 9.02 -4.44
N LEU A 276 9.88 9.39 -5.37
CA LEU A 276 8.62 10.05 -5.05
C LEU A 276 7.73 9.15 -4.17
N ILE A 277 7.51 7.90 -4.59
CA ILE A 277 6.72 6.92 -3.81
C ILE A 277 7.30 6.73 -2.41
N ARG A 278 8.63 6.68 -2.29
CA ARG A 278 9.30 6.51 -1.00
C ARG A 278 9.21 7.74 -0.12
N GLY A 279 9.27 8.93 -0.73
CA GLY A 279 9.03 10.19 -0.06
C GLY A 279 7.62 10.27 0.52
N GLU A 280 6.61 9.93 -0.29
CA GLU A 280 5.21 9.84 0.14
C GLU A 280 5.06 8.84 1.29
N TRP A 281 5.61 7.63 1.15
CA TRP A 281 5.55 6.61 2.20
C TRP A 281 6.18 7.06 3.52
N SER A 282 7.36 7.70 3.47
CA SER A 282 8.07 8.14 4.69
C SER A 282 7.37 9.27 5.46
N ALA A 283 6.45 9.98 4.80
CA ALA A 283 5.75 11.11 5.38
C ALA A 283 4.48 10.73 6.18
N HIS A 284 4.05 9.47 6.13
CA HIS A 284 2.74 9.00 6.62
C HIS A 284 2.86 7.78 7.56
#